data_AF-A0A4S4E913-F1
#
_entry.id   AF-A0A4S4E913-F1
#
_cell.length_a   1.000
_cell.length_b   1.000
_cell.length_c   1.000
_cell.angle_alpha   90.00
_cell.angle_beta   90.00
_cell.angle_gamma   90.00
#
_symmetry.space_group_name_H-M   'P 1'
#
loop_
_entity.id
_entity.type
_entity.pdbx_description
1 polymer ?
#
loop_
_entity_poly.entity_id
_entity_poly.type
_entity_poly.pdbx_seq_one_letter_code
_entity_poly.pdbx_strand_id
1 'polypeptide(L)'
;MKGVTKAMGQMNRQMNLPSLQKIMQEFERQNEKMEMVTEVMGDAIDDALEGDEEEEETEELVSQVLDEIGIDIKSEGRCPSTMPGRCPGPAKGCCPLDPRELTGTPIHSGTEGLEFQPKVTTKMTFSLDQLKQIKDNLNVTINDVIVGIIYLGTRMYMKVAAENNNDELGNNNTKTTGLVLLNTRAIGGYKSVSEMLKKNAEMPWGNRFAFLHVPVPQLSDDESSNPLDYILKTHKMIKRKRNSSTVYFTGLLLDTMRKFRGFEATSRYIKGTLEKSSIAITNMIGPIEKFSMANHPVSDFYYIVGGCPLSLVVTMVSYMGKLNVVFATEKGLIDTEKYKSCIESAFQMTLKATDHSVS
;
A
#
# COMPACT_ATOMS: atom_id res chain seq x y z
N MET A 1 -6.36 6.74 32.29
CA MET A 1 -5.24 7.31 31.49
C MET A 1 -4.05 7.84 32.32
N LYS A 2 -4.21 8.35 33.55
CA LYS A 2 -3.10 8.91 34.37
C LYS A 2 -1.87 7.98 34.53
N GLY A 3 -2.07 6.66 34.63
CA GLY A 3 -0.96 5.70 34.72
C GLY A 3 -0.14 5.57 33.43
N VAL A 4 -0.80 5.57 32.27
CA VAL A 4 -0.16 5.49 30.94
C VAL A 4 0.64 6.76 30.67
N THR A 5 0.11 7.93 31.00
CA THR A 5 0.82 9.21 30.86
C THR A 5 2.07 9.29 31.73
N LYS A 6 2.04 8.71 32.94
CA LYS A 6 3.18 8.66 33.86
C LYS A 6 4.26 7.68 33.37
N ALA A 7 3.86 6.53 32.83
CA ALA A 7 4.75 5.55 32.21
C ALA A 7 5.40 6.11 30.93
N MET A 8 4.62 6.75 30.05
CA MET A 8 5.17 7.44 28.85
C MET A 8 6.10 8.59 29.24
N GLY A 9 5.78 9.34 30.31
CA GLY A 9 6.65 10.40 30.81
C GLY A 9 7.99 9.91 31.38
N GLN A 10 8.01 8.74 32.03
CA GLN A 10 9.25 8.11 32.50
C GLN A 10 10.05 7.51 31.33
N MET A 11 9.36 6.89 30.37
CA MET A 11 9.94 6.39 29.12
C MET A 11 10.62 7.49 28.31
N ASN A 12 9.97 8.64 28.17
CA ASN A 12 10.49 9.77 27.39
C ASN A 12 11.74 10.40 28.06
N ARG A 13 11.94 10.19 29.37
CA ARG A 13 13.14 10.65 30.11
C ARG A 13 14.31 9.66 30.02
N GLN A 14 14.02 8.38 29.80
CA GLN A 14 15.05 7.33 29.64
C GLN A 14 15.44 7.11 28.17
N MET A 15 14.62 7.55 27.21
CA MET A 15 15.01 7.60 25.81
C MET A 15 16.06 8.68 25.60
N ASN A 16 17.30 8.26 25.37
CA ASN A 16 18.35 9.13 24.85
C ASN A 16 18.00 9.46 23.38
N LEU A 17 17.25 10.54 23.20
CA LEU A 17 16.78 11.02 21.90
C LEU A 17 17.92 11.16 20.88
N PRO A 18 19.11 11.70 21.23
CA PRO A 18 20.26 11.71 20.31
C PRO A 18 20.76 10.34 19.85
N SER A 19 20.85 9.34 20.75
CA SER A 19 21.27 7.99 20.36
C SER A 19 20.17 7.25 19.61
N LEU A 20 18.90 7.45 19.97
CA LEU A 20 17.77 6.89 19.23
C LEU A 20 17.68 7.52 17.83
N GLN A 21 17.94 8.82 17.69
CA GLN A 21 18.06 9.48 16.40
C GLN A 21 19.22 8.93 15.59
N LYS A 22 20.40 8.69 16.19
CA LYS A 22 21.53 8.04 15.48
C LYS A 22 21.23 6.60 15.07
N ILE A 23 20.57 5.83 15.92
CA ILE A 23 20.16 4.44 15.62
C ILE A 23 19.08 4.44 14.53
N MET A 24 18.07 5.32 14.62
CA MET A 24 17.06 5.49 13.57
C MET A 24 17.69 5.97 12.27
N GLN A 25 18.68 6.87 12.34
CA GLN A 25 19.38 7.40 11.18
C GLN A 25 20.24 6.33 10.50
N GLU A 26 20.98 5.53 11.28
CA GLU A 26 21.76 4.40 10.77
C GLU A 26 20.84 3.27 10.28
N PHE A 27 19.73 3.02 10.98
CA PHE A 27 18.69 2.09 10.56
C PHE A 27 18.10 2.54 9.22
N GLU A 28 17.60 3.76 9.11
CA GLU A 28 17.09 4.34 7.86
C GLU A 28 18.14 4.31 6.76
N ARG A 29 19.42 4.57 7.06
CA ARG A 29 20.52 4.48 6.10
C ARG A 29 20.73 3.07 5.57
N GLN A 30 20.77 2.08 6.46
CA GLN A 30 20.90 0.68 6.08
C GLN A 30 19.66 0.18 5.35
N ASN A 31 18.50 0.70 5.73
CA ASN A 31 17.22 0.35 5.16
C ASN A 31 17.08 0.85 3.73
N GLU A 32 17.34 2.15 3.51
CA GLU A 32 17.35 2.74 2.16
C GLU A 32 18.49 2.17 1.32
N LYS A 33 19.66 1.87 1.91
CA LYS A 33 20.74 1.19 1.19
C LYS A 33 20.35 -0.24 0.80
N MET A 34 19.64 -0.98 1.64
CA MET A 34 19.21 -2.35 1.34
C MET A 34 18.05 -2.35 0.35
N GLU A 35 17.10 -1.43 0.47
CA GLU A 35 16.02 -1.18 -0.50
C GLU A 35 16.63 -0.84 -1.86
N MET A 36 17.51 0.17 -1.93
CA MET A 36 18.20 0.55 -3.15
C MET A 36 19.11 -0.55 -3.71
N VAL A 37 19.88 -1.27 -2.90
CA VAL A 37 20.75 -2.36 -3.39
C VAL A 37 19.93 -3.53 -3.91
N THR A 38 18.83 -3.87 -3.25
CA THR A 38 17.92 -4.94 -3.73
C THR A 38 17.22 -4.51 -5.01
N GLU A 39 16.82 -3.24 -5.11
CA GLU A 39 16.16 -2.68 -6.29
C GLU A 39 17.12 -2.50 -7.48
N VAL A 40 18.26 -1.83 -7.30
CA VAL A 40 19.26 -1.61 -8.36
C VAL A 40 19.87 -2.92 -8.84
N MET A 41 20.00 -3.94 -7.98
CA MET A 41 20.47 -5.25 -8.42
C MET A 41 19.41 -6.03 -9.21
N GLY A 42 18.12 -5.83 -8.93
CA GLY A 42 17.04 -6.34 -9.79
C GLY A 42 17.02 -5.63 -11.15
N ASP A 43 17.04 -4.29 -11.14
CA ASP A 43 16.97 -3.48 -12.35
C ASP A 43 18.22 -3.67 -13.25
N ALA A 44 19.43 -3.76 -12.69
CA ALA A 44 20.66 -3.94 -13.49
C ALA A 44 20.82 -5.35 -14.11
N ILE A 45 20.17 -6.37 -13.52
CA ILE A 45 20.12 -7.71 -14.09
C ILE A 45 19.06 -7.77 -15.20
N ASP A 46 17.94 -7.07 -15.03
CA ASP A 46 16.86 -6.98 -16.01
C ASP A 46 17.25 -6.13 -17.23
N ASP A 47 17.89 -4.96 -17.04
CA ASP A 47 18.41 -4.13 -18.15
C ASP A 47 19.49 -4.87 -18.99
N ALA A 48 20.15 -5.87 -18.40
CA ALA A 48 21.10 -6.73 -19.11
C ALA A 48 20.43 -7.91 -19.84
N LEU A 49 19.15 -8.19 -19.57
CA LEU A 49 18.36 -9.27 -20.16
C LEU A 49 17.26 -8.77 -21.11
N GLU A 50 16.82 -7.51 -21.00
CA GLU A 50 15.92 -6.83 -21.94
C GLU A 50 16.73 -6.30 -23.14
N GLY A 51 17.03 -7.20 -24.09
CA GLY A 51 17.48 -6.83 -25.42
C GLY A 51 16.31 -6.43 -26.33
N ASP A 52 16.30 -5.18 -26.77
CA ASP A 52 15.69 -4.64 -28.01
C ASP A 52 14.24 -5.00 -28.41
N GLU A 53 13.32 -5.33 -27.51
CA GLU A 53 11.88 -5.45 -27.84
C GLU A 53 10.97 -4.92 -26.72
N GLU A 54 10.68 -3.61 -26.69
CA GLU A 54 9.40 -2.99 -26.22
C GLU A 54 9.51 -1.45 -26.18
N GLU A 55 9.46 -0.77 -27.33
CA GLU A 55 9.30 0.72 -27.41
C GLU A 55 7.94 1.20 -27.97
N GLU A 56 7.00 0.31 -28.32
CA GLU A 56 5.69 0.71 -28.87
C GLU A 56 4.54 0.54 -27.86
N GLU A 57 4.42 1.41 -26.85
CA GLU A 57 3.14 1.61 -26.12
C GLU A 57 3.06 2.90 -25.27
N THR A 58 3.87 3.91 -25.58
CA THR A 58 4.04 5.09 -24.70
C THR A 58 2.86 6.08 -24.71
N GLU A 59 2.10 6.20 -25.80
CA GLU A 59 1.04 7.22 -25.94
C GLU A 59 -0.29 6.84 -25.25
N GLU A 60 -0.75 5.60 -25.37
CA GLU A 60 -1.95 5.11 -24.65
C GLU A 60 -1.73 5.10 -23.14
N LEU A 61 -0.51 4.76 -22.70
CA LEU A 61 -0.09 4.82 -21.31
C LEU A 61 -0.17 6.25 -20.76
N VAL A 62 0.28 7.26 -21.50
CA VAL A 62 0.19 8.65 -21.04
C VAL A 62 -1.26 9.09 -20.85
N SER A 63 -2.16 8.73 -21.77
CA SER A 63 -3.59 9.05 -21.63
C SER A 63 -4.23 8.31 -20.45
N GLN A 64 -3.96 7.01 -20.31
CA GLN A 64 -4.44 6.20 -19.19
C GLN A 64 -3.94 6.77 -17.86
N VAL A 65 -2.69 7.24 -17.82
CA VAL A 65 -2.07 7.84 -16.64
C VAL A 65 -2.71 9.19 -16.29
N LEU A 66 -3.01 10.05 -17.28
CA LEU A 66 -3.69 11.33 -17.01
C LEU A 66 -5.10 11.12 -16.42
N ASP A 67 -5.82 10.10 -16.91
CA ASP A 67 -7.13 9.69 -16.37
C ASP A 67 -7.00 9.08 -14.96
N GLU A 68 -5.96 8.26 -14.74
CA GLU A 68 -5.66 7.61 -13.46
C GLU A 68 -5.16 8.58 -12.38
N ILE A 69 -4.47 9.65 -12.78
CA ILE A 69 -4.10 10.79 -11.94
C ILE A 69 -5.32 11.72 -11.73
N GLY A 70 -6.41 11.57 -12.49
CA GLY A 70 -7.63 12.35 -12.28
C GLY A 70 -7.48 13.85 -12.55
N ILE A 71 -6.59 14.22 -13.48
CA ILE A 71 -6.48 15.61 -13.95
C ILE A 71 -7.60 15.85 -14.96
N ASP A 72 -8.75 16.33 -14.49
CA ASP A 72 -9.78 16.85 -15.40
C ASP A 72 -9.35 18.23 -15.91
N ILE A 73 -8.65 18.24 -17.06
CA ILE A 73 -8.12 19.45 -17.72
C ILE A 73 -9.27 20.42 -18.11
N LYS A 74 -10.53 20.00 -18.04
CA LYS A 74 -11.70 20.82 -18.43
C LYS A 74 -12.24 21.77 -17.35
N SER A 75 -11.60 21.92 -16.19
CA SER A 75 -12.01 22.93 -15.19
C SER A 75 -11.11 24.16 -15.17
N GLU A 76 -11.29 25.02 -16.18
CA GLU A 76 -10.79 26.40 -16.14
C GLU A 76 -11.34 27.15 -14.90
N GLY A 77 -10.42 27.62 -14.08
CA GLY A 77 -10.44 29.01 -13.59
C GLY A 77 -11.67 29.52 -12.82
N ARG A 78 -12.13 28.84 -11.76
CA ARG A 78 -12.90 29.53 -10.71
C ARG A 78 -12.33 29.26 -9.32
N CYS A 79 -11.64 30.26 -8.78
CA CYS A 79 -11.38 30.37 -7.34
C CYS A 79 -12.71 30.39 -6.59
N PRO A 80 -12.93 29.57 -5.55
CA PRO A 80 -14.07 29.74 -4.67
C PRO A 80 -13.87 31.03 -3.88
N SER A 81 -14.77 31.99 -4.06
CA SER A 81 -14.92 33.09 -3.12
C SER A 81 -15.32 32.55 -1.75
N THR A 82 -14.73 33.15 -0.73
CA THR A 82 -14.96 32.94 0.70
C THR A 82 -16.44 32.72 1.02
N MET A 83 -16.77 31.59 1.64
CA MET A 83 -18.06 31.41 2.33
C MET A 83 -17.79 31.13 3.82
N PRO A 84 -18.46 31.84 4.74
CA PRO A 84 -18.18 31.76 6.16
C PRO A 84 -18.68 30.44 6.74
N GLY A 85 -17.95 29.95 7.75
CA GLY A 85 -18.17 28.65 8.35
C GLY A 85 -19.59 28.44 8.89
N ARG A 86 -20.11 27.24 8.61
CA ARG A 86 -21.07 26.57 9.48
C ARG A 86 -20.99 25.06 9.24
N CYS A 87 -20.59 24.31 10.27
CA CYS A 87 -20.75 22.85 10.27
C CYS A 87 -22.26 22.52 10.27
N PRO A 88 -22.77 21.65 9.38
CA PRO A 88 -24.13 21.15 9.51
C PRO A 88 -24.17 20.12 10.64
N GLY A 89 -25.12 20.28 11.56
CA GLY A 89 -25.50 19.23 12.51
C GLY A 89 -26.16 18.04 11.79
N PRO A 90 -26.46 16.94 12.51
CA PRO A 90 -26.89 15.70 11.88
C PRO A 90 -28.26 15.89 11.23
N ALA A 91 -28.32 15.75 9.91
CA ALA A 91 -29.57 15.72 9.17
C ALA A 91 -30.33 14.43 9.54
N LYS A 92 -31.46 14.59 10.23
CA LYS A 92 -32.45 13.52 10.40
C LYS A 92 -33.13 13.28 9.06
N GLY A 93 -33.10 12.04 8.57
CA GLY A 93 -34.09 11.59 7.57
C GLY A 93 -33.58 11.00 6.26
N CYS A 94 -32.29 10.67 6.09
CA CYS A 94 -31.91 9.70 5.07
C CYS A 94 -31.92 8.32 5.70
N CYS A 95 -32.85 7.45 5.30
CA CYS A 95 -32.69 6.02 5.50
C CYS A 95 -31.31 5.64 4.93
N PRO A 96 -30.47 4.88 5.67
CA PRO A 96 -29.23 4.38 5.09
C PRO A 96 -29.64 3.52 3.90
N LEU A 97 -29.24 3.92 2.69
CA LEU A 97 -29.22 3.01 1.55
C LEU A 97 -28.38 1.80 1.99
N ASP A 98 -28.86 0.59 1.69
CA ASP A 98 -28.15 -0.64 2.03
C ASP A 98 -26.72 -0.54 1.44
N PRO A 99 -25.64 -0.69 2.24
CA PRO A 99 -24.26 -0.63 1.73
C PRO A 99 -23.98 -1.58 0.57
N ARG A 100 -24.86 -2.55 0.33
CA ARG A 100 -24.84 -3.48 -0.81
C ARG A 100 -25.14 -2.82 -2.17
N GLU A 101 -25.72 -1.63 -2.21
CA GLU A 101 -26.10 -0.95 -3.47
C GLU A 101 -24.96 -0.11 -4.10
N LEU A 102 -23.87 0.17 -3.36
CA LEU A 102 -22.73 0.91 -3.88
C LEU A 102 -21.54 -0.04 -4.14
N THR A 103 -21.43 -0.41 -5.41
CA THR A 103 -20.48 -1.36 -6.01
C THR A 103 -20.72 -2.80 -5.56
N GLY A 104 -21.25 -3.63 -6.45
CA GLY A 104 -21.57 -5.05 -6.23
C GLY A 104 -20.35 -5.96 -6.05
N THR A 105 -19.29 -5.49 -5.39
CA THR A 105 -18.10 -6.27 -5.04
C THR A 105 -18.01 -6.46 -3.53
N PRO A 106 -17.58 -7.63 -3.03
CA PRO A 106 -17.35 -7.86 -1.59
C PRO A 106 -16.32 -6.92 -0.95
N ILE A 107 -15.55 -6.20 -1.77
CA ILE A 107 -14.61 -5.16 -1.38
C ILE A 107 -14.93 -3.95 -2.26
N HIS A 108 -15.68 -2.98 -1.73
CA HIS A 108 -16.18 -1.84 -2.50
C HIS A 108 -15.14 -0.72 -2.67
N SER A 109 -15.44 0.25 -3.52
CA SER A 109 -14.72 1.54 -3.65
C SER A 109 -15.74 2.67 -3.86
N GLY A 110 -15.38 3.91 -3.52
CA GLY A 110 -16.18 5.09 -3.86
C GLY A 110 -17.38 5.35 -2.95
N THR A 111 -17.54 4.62 -1.85
CA THR A 111 -18.60 4.88 -0.87
C THR A 111 -18.23 6.12 -0.03
N GLU A 112 -19.17 7.05 0.14
CA GLU A 112 -18.93 8.23 0.97
C GLU A 112 -18.85 7.87 2.47
N GLY A 113 -17.87 8.45 3.17
CA GLY A 113 -17.77 8.35 4.63
C GLY A 113 -17.12 7.07 5.16
N LEU A 114 -16.44 6.28 4.31
CA LEU A 114 -15.68 5.09 4.74
C LEU A 114 -14.61 5.39 5.79
N GLU A 115 -14.09 6.61 5.81
CA GLU A 115 -13.12 7.08 6.79
C GLU A 115 -13.67 7.11 8.23
N PHE A 116 -15.00 7.16 8.39
CA PHE A 116 -15.69 7.16 9.69
C PHE A 116 -16.28 5.80 10.06
N GLN A 117 -16.23 4.82 9.14
CA GLN A 117 -16.77 3.49 9.40
C GLN A 117 -15.85 2.69 10.33
N PRO A 118 -16.42 1.90 11.27
CA PRO A 118 -15.61 1.05 12.14
C PRO A 118 -14.82 0.03 11.31
N LYS A 119 -13.53 -0.11 11.62
CA LYS A 119 -12.67 -1.13 11.01
C LYS A 119 -12.34 -2.24 12.01
N VAL A 120 -12.29 -3.47 11.53
CA VAL A 120 -11.77 -4.64 12.27
C VAL A 120 -10.34 -4.86 11.84
N THR A 121 -9.45 -5.09 12.80
CA THR A 121 -8.02 -5.30 12.51
C THR A 121 -7.62 -6.73 12.79
N THR A 122 -7.00 -7.37 11.81
CA THR A 122 -6.44 -8.72 11.94
C THR A 122 -4.99 -8.73 11.48
N LYS A 123 -4.15 -9.40 12.27
CA LYS A 123 -2.71 -9.55 12.00
C LYS A 123 -2.40 -10.96 11.52
N MET A 124 -1.55 -11.06 10.50
CA MET A 124 -0.84 -12.26 10.06
C MET A 124 0.66 -12.01 10.11
N THR A 125 1.44 -13.07 10.30
CA THR A 125 2.89 -12.98 10.37
C THR A 125 3.48 -14.03 9.43
N PHE A 126 4.32 -13.60 8.50
CA PHE A 126 4.98 -14.45 7.51
C PHE A 126 6.48 -14.52 7.78
N SER A 127 7.10 -15.66 7.47
CA SER A 127 8.56 -15.78 7.53
C SER A 127 9.20 -15.05 6.35
N LEU A 128 10.17 -14.15 6.60
CA LEU A 128 10.91 -13.53 5.51
C LEU A 128 11.76 -14.54 4.74
N ASP A 129 12.20 -15.63 5.38
CA ASP A 129 13.00 -16.65 4.70
C ASP A 129 12.18 -17.43 3.67
N GLN A 130 10.92 -17.74 3.99
CA GLN A 130 9.99 -18.35 3.02
C GLN A 130 9.65 -17.38 1.88
N LEU A 131 9.43 -16.11 2.20
CA LEU A 131 9.21 -15.09 1.17
C LEU A 131 10.44 -14.90 0.27
N LYS A 132 11.65 -14.97 0.83
CA LYS A 132 12.90 -14.95 0.05
C LYS A 132 13.03 -16.16 -0.86
N GLN A 133 12.66 -17.35 -0.39
CA GLN A 133 12.67 -18.56 -1.23
C GLN A 133 11.80 -18.39 -2.48
N ILE A 134 10.57 -17.89 -2.32
CA ILE A 134 9.65 -17.61 -3.43
C ILE A 134 10.25 -16.51 -4.33
N LYS A 135 10.79 -15.45 -3.71
CA LYS A 135 11.44 -14.34 -4.40
C LYS A 135 12.59 -14.81 -5.30
N ASP A 136 13.49 -15.64 -4.77
CA ASP A 136 14.65 -16.16 -5.49
C ASP A 136 14.24 -17.13 -6.61
N ASN A 137 13.17 -17.90 -6.41
CA ASN A 137 12.61 -18.78 -7.44
C ASN A 137 12.02 -18.01 -8.63
N LEU A 138 11.33 -16.90 -8.36
CA LEU A 138 10.69 -16.07 -9.40
C LEU A 138 11.57 -14.96 -9.95
N ASN A 139 12.74 -14.72 -9.34
CA ASN A 139 13.62 -13.58 -9.64
C ASN A 139 12.90 -12.21 -9.56
N VAL A 140 12.12 -11.98 -8.50
CA VAL A 140 11.37 -10.72 -8.27
C VAL A 140 11.78 -10.05 -6.95
N THR A 141 11.03 -9.04 -6.46
CA THR A 141 11.26 -8.47 -5.11
C THR A 141 10.33 -9.06 -4.05
N ILE A 142 10.68 -8.94 -2.77
CA ILE A 142 9.82 -9.41 -1.66
C ILE A 142 8.46 -8.67 -1.66
N ASN A 143 8.47 -7.39 -2.06
CA ASN A 143 7.25 -6.58 -2.18
C ASN A 143 6.32 -7.17 -3.24
N ASP A 144 6.85 -7.59 -4.38
CA ASP A 144 6.07 -8.20 -5.45
C ASP A 144 5.45 -9.53 -5.00
N VAL A 145 6.23 -10.37 -4.30
CA VAL A 145 5.73 -11.64 -3.75
C VAL A 145 4.58 -11.40 -2.79
N ILE A 146 4.75 -10.54 -1.78
CA ILE A 146 3.70 -10.34 -0.78
C ILE A 146 2.45 -9.65 -1.37
N VAL A 147 2.63 -8.69 -2.28
CA VAL A 147 1.51 -8.03 -2.97
C VAL A 147 0.76 -9.04 -3.86
N GLY A 148 1.47 -9.88 -4.60
CA GLY A 148 0.88 -10.95 -5.41
C GLY A 148 0.07 -11.95 -4.58
N ILE A 149 0.60 -12.37 -3.42
CA ILE A 149 -0.12 -13.25 -2.47
C ILE A 149 -1.37 -12.57 -1.90
N ILE A 150 -1.28 -11.28 -1.54
CA ILE A 150 -2.42 -10.52 -1.05
C ILE A 150 -3.49 -10.40 -2.14
N TYR A 151 -3.13 -10.09 -3.38
CA TYR A 151 -4.06 -9.98 -4.51
C TYR A 151 -4.69 -11.34 -4.85
N LEU A 152 -3.92 -12.42 -4.85
CA LEU A 152 -4.42 -13.78 -5.06
C LEU A 152 -5.44 -14.14 -3.97
N GLY A 153 -5.09 -13.98 -2.70
CA GLY A 153 -5.99 -14.26 -1.58
C GLY A 153 -7.22 -13.35 -1.56
N THR A 154 -7.09 -12.09 -2.00
CA THR A 154 -8.22 -11.17 -2.21
C THR A 154 -9.19 -11.73 -3.23
N ARG A 155 -8.69 -12.19 -4.39
CA ARG A 155 -9.54 -12.78 -5.43
C ARG A 155 -10.18 -14.09 -4.99
N MET A 156 -9.45 -14.93 -4.26
CA MET A 156 -10.01 -16.13 -3.63
C MET A 156 -11.15 -15.78 -2.66
N TYR A 157 -10.98 -14.75 -1.84
CA TYR A 157 -12.03 -14.26 -0.94
C TYR A 157 -13.25 -13.76 -1.72
N MET A 158 -13.06 -12.97 -2.77
CA MET A 158 -14.16 -12.46 -3.60
C MET A 158 -14.97 -13.60 -4.22
N LYS A 159 -14.31 -14.68 -4.68
CA LYS A 159 -14.97 -15.87 -5.20
C LYS A 159 -15.82 -16.56 -4.12
N VAL A 160 -15.23 -16.83 -2.95
CA VAL A 160 -15.94 -17.46 -1.81
C VAL A 160 -17.10 -16.59 -1.31
N ALA A 161 -16.92 -15.26 -1.29
CA ALA A 161 -17.97 -14.34 -0.88
C ALA A 161 -19.14 -14.29 -1.88
N ALA A 162 -18.87 -14.37 -3.19
CA ALA A 162 -19.89 -14.43 -4.23
C ALA A 162 -20.69 -15.74 -4.19
N GLU A 163 -20.02 -16.89 -4.02
CA GLU A 163 -20.66 -18.22 -3.90
C GLU A 163 -21.65 -18.30 -2.73
N ASN A 164 -21.37 -17.61 -1.63
CA ASN A 164 -22.24 -17.60 -0.44
C ASN A 164 -23.51 -16.74 -0.60
N ASN A 165 -23.53 -15.80 -1.54
CA ASN A 165 -24.61 -14.81 -1.67
C ASN A 165 -25.62 -15.14 -2.77
N ASN A 166 -25.48 -16.27 -3.49
CA ASN A 166 -26.30 -16.63 -4.66
C ASN A 166 -26.36 -15.52 -5.73
N ASP A 167 -25.36 -14.63 -5.77
CA ASP A 167 -25.27 -13.62 -6.80
C ASP A 167 -24.85 -14.30 -8.11
N GLU A 168 -25.80 -14.45 -9.04
CA GLU A 168 -25.53 -14.80 -10.45
C GLU A 168 -24.62 -13.77 -11.15
N LEU A 169 -24.32 -12.64 -10.48
CA LEU A 169 -23.26 -11.69 -10.84
C LEU A 169 -21.88 -12.11 -10.28
N GLY A 170 -21.66 -13.40 -10.04
CA GLY A 170 -20.37 -14.03 -9.80
C GLY A 170 -19.45 -14.00 -11.03
N ASN A 171 -19.35 -12.84 -11.67
CA ASN A 171 -18.41 -12.65 -12.76
C ASN A 171 -17.03 -12.44 -12.12
N ASN A 172 -16.08 -13.33 -12.42
CA ASN A 172 -14.63 -13.15 -12.18
C ASN A 172 -14.10 -11.80 -12.75
N ASN A 173 -14.95 -11.09 -13.49
CA ASN A 173 -14.70 -9.85 -14.19
C ASN A 173 -14.97 -8.56 -13.37
N THR A 174 -15.27 -8.66 -12.07
CA THR A 174 -15.42 -7.45 -11.25
C THR A 174 -14.06 -6.73 -11.11
N LYS A 175 -14.02 -5.47 -11.56
CA LYS A 175 -12.82 -4.63 -11.52
C LYS A 175 -12.55 -4.23 -10.07
N THR A 176 -11.35 -4.52 -9.60
CA THR A 176 -10.87 -4.13 -8.28
C THR A 176 -9.54 -3.43 -8.49
N THR A 177 -9.43 -2.22 -7.94
CA THR A 177 -8.21 -1.41 -8.08
C THR A 177 -7.53 -1.32 -6.73
N GLY A 178 -6.29 -1.79 -6.67
CA GLY A 178 -5.42 -1.62 -5.52
C GLY A 178 -4.58 -0.35 -5.67
N LEU A 179 -4.30 0.30 -4.55
CA LEU A 179 -3.39 1.43 -4.46
C LEU A 179 -2.11 0.97 -3.75
N VAL A 180 -1.02 0.92 -4.50
CA VAL A 180 0.31 0.62 -3.96
C VAL A 180 1.02 1.93 -3.66
N LEU A 181 1.42 2.11 -2.40
CA LEU A 181 2.18 3.29 -1.99
C LEU A 181 3.68 3.01 -2.15
N LEU A 182 4.35 3.82 -2.95
CA LEU A 182 5.80 3.78 -3.13
C LEU A 182 6.47 4.88 -2.31
N ASN A 183 7.57 4.54 -1.64
CA ASN A 183 8.43 5.52 -1.01
C ASN A 183 9.30 6.20 -2.08
N THR A 184 9.11 7.50 -2.31
CA THR A 184 9.86 8.24 -3.33
C THR A 184 11.15 8.89 -2.80
N ARG A 185 11.53 8.62 -1.53
CA ARG A 185 12.84 9.05 -1.01
C ARG A 185 14.00 8.32 -1.69
N ALA A 186 13.81 7.04 -2.03
CA ALA A 186 14.87 6.19 -2.60
C ALA A 186 15.38 6.73 -3.95
N ILE A 187 14.52 7.40 -4.73
CA ILE A 187 14.84 7.94 -6.07
C ILE A 187 15.94 9.02 -6.02
N GLY A 188 16.00 9.82 -4.94
CA GLY A 188 17.02 10.86 -4.75
C GLY A 188 18.27 10.42 -4.00
N GLY A 189 18.31 9.15 -3.58
CA GLY A 189 19.32 8.59 -2.69
C GLY A 189 19.21 9.05 -1.23
N TYR A 190 19.80 8.27 -0.32
CA TYR A 190 19.73 8.58 1.12
C TYR A 190 20.36 9.94 1.44
N LYS A 191 19.64 10.74 2.24
CA LYS A 191 20.17 11.97 2.87
C LYS A 191 20.04 11.82 4.38
N SER A 192 21.04 12.29 5.12
CA SER A 192 20.95 12.26 6.58
C SER A 192 19.83 13.17 7.11
N VAL A 193 19.24 12.84 8.26
CA VAL A 193 18.24 13.71 8.94
C VAL A 193 18.75 15.15 9.06
N SER A 194 20.03 15.31 9.41
CA SER A 194 20.69 16.62 9.51
C SER A 194 20.70 17.39 8.18
N GLU A 195 20.92 16.70 7.06
CA GLU A 195 20.82 17.30 5.72
C GLU A 195 19.38 17.61 5.34
N MET A 196 18.43 16.73 5.66
CA MET A 196 17.00 16.93 5.38
C MET A 196 16.39 18.10 6.17
N LEU A 197 16.96 18.45 7.32
CA LEU A 197 16.53 19.58 8.15
C LEU A 197 17.14 20.92 7.72
N LYS A 198 18.09 20.93 6.79
CA LYS A 198 18.66 22.18 6.27
C LYS A 198 17.58 23.00 5.54
N LYS A 199 17.67 24.32 5.66
CA LYS A 199 16.82 25.24 4.89
C LYS A 199 17.10 25.02 3.39
N ASN A 200 16.06 24.78 2.60
CA ASN A 200 16.13 24.43 1.17
C ASN A 200 16.86 23.11 0.87
N ALA A 201 16.77 22.12 1.76
CA ALA A 201 17.23 20.77 1.45
C ALA A 201 16.58 20.24 0.16
N GLU A 202 17.39 19.62 -0.70
CA GLU A 202 16.94 18.94 -1.92
C GLU A 202 15.88 17.87 -1.60
N MET A 203 16.07 17.15 -0.50
CA MET A 203 15.08 16.25 0.09
C MET A 203 14.75 16.70 1.53
N PRO A 204 13.73 17.56 1.72
CA PRO A 204 13.37 18.04 3.04
C PRO A 204 12.70 16.95 3.88
N TRP A 205 12.87 17.02 5.20
CA TRP A 205 12.28 16.07 6.14
C TRP A 205 10.76 16.01 6.00
N GLY A 206 10.22 14.81 5.80
CA GLY A 206 8.78 14.59 5.64
C GLY A 206 8.44 13.34 4.85
N ASN A 207 7.15 13.00 4.80
CA ASN A 207 6.69 11.84 4.04
C ASN A 207 6.78 12.14 2.53
N ARG A 208 7.46 11.27 1.77
CA ARG A 208 7.58 11.37 0.31
C ARG A 208 7.11 10.04 -0.26
N PHE A 209 5.96 10.08 -0.91
CA PHE A 209 5.36 8.89 -1.50
C PHE A 209 4.75 9.23 -2.85
N ALA A 210 4.59 8.20 -3.66
CA ALA A 210 3.74 8.20 -4.84
C ALA A 210 2.67 7.12 -4.67
N PHE A 211 1.56 7.29 -5.37
CA PHE A 211 0.52 6.28 -5.46
C PHE A 211 0.56 5.65 -6.84
N LEU A 212 0.54 4.32 -6.89
CA LEU A 212 0.29 3.57 -8.10
C LEU A 212 -1.05 2.88 -7.99
N HIS A 213 -1.99 3.26 -8.86
CA HIS A 213 -3.17 2.44 -9.08
C HIS A 213 -2.75 1.22 -9.88
N VAL A 214 -3.02 0.05 -9.31
CA VAL A 214 -2.69 -1.25 -9.90
C VAL A 214 -3.99 -2.04 -9.93
N PRO A 215 -4.49 -2.43 -11.11
CA PRO A 215 -5.63 -3.33 -11.18
C PRO A 215 -5.26 -4.65 -10.50
N VAL A 216 -6.11 -5.15 -9.61
CA VAL A 216 -5.94 -6.48 -9.04
C VAL A 216 -6.19 -7.48 -10.18
N PRO A 217 -5.22 -8.36 -10.54
CA PRO A 217 -5.42 -9.29 -11.66
C PRO A 217 -6.64 -10.18 -11.42
N GLN A 218 -7.40 -10.48 -12.48
CA GLN A 218 -8.52 -11.43 -12.37
C GLN A 218 -7.98 -12.86 -12.23
N LEU A 219 -8.76 -13.74 -11.60
CA LEU A 219 -8.47 -15.17 -11.62
C LEU A 219 -9.03 -15.75 -12.92
N SER A 220 -8.16 -16.16 -13.84
CA SER A 220 -8.56 -17.10 -14.89
C SER A 220 -8.57 -18.52 -14.33
N ASP A 221 -9.34 -19.42 -14.96
CA ASP A 221 -9.40 -20.83 -14.55
C ASP A 221 -8.02 -21.51 -14.67
N ASP A 222 -7.19 -21.08 -15.63
CA ASP A 222 -5.82 -21.57 -15.82
C ASP A 222 -4.85 -21.02 -14.75
N GLU A 223 -4.98 -19.73 -14.35
CA GLU A 223 -4.15 -19.09 -13.32
C GLU A 223 -4.52 -19.53 -11.90
N SER A 224 -5.69 -20.14 -11.70
CA SER A 224 -6.05 -20.80 -10.45
C SER A 224 -5.21 -22.06 -10.18
N SER A 225 -4.54 -22.59 -11.21
CA SER A 225 -3.71 -23.80 -11.14
C SER A 225 -2.25 -23.52 -10.78
N ASN A 226 -1.70 -22.33 -11.10
CA ASN A 226 -0.34 -21.96 -10.75
C ASN A 226 -0.25 -20.58 -10.05
N PRO A 227 -0.10 -20.54 -8.72
CA PRO A 227 -0.01 -19.28 -7.97
C PRO A 227 1.25 -18.47 -8.29
N LEU A 228 2.30 -19.09 -8.86
CA LEU A 228 3.53 -18.41 -9.24
C LEU A 228 3.33 -17.51 -10.46
N ASP A 229 2.57 -17.97 -11.46
CA ASP A 229 2.25 -17.19 -12.66
C ASP A 229 1.42 -15.95 -12.31
N TYR A 230 0.51 -16.08 -11.33
CA TYR A 230 -0.27 -14.95 -10.82
C TYR A 230 0.62 -13.89 -10.16
N ILE A 231 1.63 -14.31 -9.40
CA ILE A 231 2.61 -13.38 -8.79
C ILE A 231 3.45 -12.71 -9.87
N LEU A 232 3.94 -13.46 -10.87
CA LEU A 232 4.69 -12.90 -12.00
C LEU A 232 3.88 -11.88 -12.79
N LYS A 233 2.60 -12.17 -13.06
CA LYS A 233 1.67 -11.23 -13.70
C LYS A 233 1.50 -9.97 -12.87
N THR A 234 1.33 -10.11 -11.56
CA THR A 234 1.23 -8.97 -10.63
C THR A 234 2.52 -8.14 -10.65
N HIS A 235 3.69 -8.78 -10.59
CA HIS A 235 5.00 -8.14 -10.68
C HIS A 235 5.15 -7.34 -11.98
N LYS A 236 4.86 -7.94 -13.15
CA LYS A 236 4.94 -7.26 -14.45
C LYS A 236 4.07 -6.00 -14.49
N MET A 237 2.85 -6.06 -13.96
CA MET A 237 1.94 -4.90 -13.89
C MET A 237 2.51 -3.78 -12.99
N ILE A 238 3.06 -4.14 -11.83
CA ILE A 238 3.68 -3.19 -10.90
C ILE A 238 4.95 -2.58 -11.52
N LYS A 239 5.84 -3.39 -12.09
CA LYS A 239 7.08 -2.96 -12.77
C LYS A 239 6.77 -1.95 -13.88
N ARG A 240 5.82 -2.28 -14.76
CA ARG A 240 5.36 -1.37 -15.83
C ARG A 240 4.84 -0.03 -15.29
N LYS A 241 4.01 -0.04 -14.24
CA LYS A 241 3.49 1.20 -13.63
C LYS A 241 4.56 1.99 -12.89
N ARG A 242 5.51 1.32 -12.23
CA ARG A 242 6.66 1.93 -11.55
C ARG A 242 7.61 2.62 -12.53
N ASN A 243 7.94 1.94 -13.63
CA ASN A 243 8.88 2.43 -14.64
C ASN A 243 8.25 3.48 -15.57
N SER A 244 6.93 3.64 -15.50
CA SER A 244 6.26 4.74 -16.19
C SER A 244 6.59 6.10 -15.54
N SER A 245 6.57 7.15 -16.36
CA SER A 245 6.78 8.53 -15.89
C SER A 245 5.73 9.00 -14.85
N THR A 246 4.69 8.21 -14.61
CA THR A 246 3.62 8.43 -13.61
C THR A 246 4.16 8.70 -12.21
N VAL A 247 5.19 7.96 -11.77
CA VAL A 247 5.75 8.12 -10.42
C VAL A 247 6.36 9.52 -10.25
N TYR A 248 7.08 9.99 -11.28
CA TYR A 248 7.66 11.32 -11.31
C TYR A 248 6.58 12.41 -11.42
N PHE A 249 5.61 12.25 -12.33
CA PHE A 249 4.54 13.24 -12.54
C PHE A 249 3.60 13.38 -11.34
N THR A 250 3.26 12.28 -10.66
CA THR A 250 2.45 12.34 -9.43
C THR A 250 3.18 13.09 -8.32
N GLY A 251 4.48 12.82 -8.11
CA GLY A 251 5.32 13.56 -7.16
C GLY A 251 5.36 15.06 -7.47
N LEU A 252 5.60 15.42 -8.74
CA LEU A 252 5.62 16.80 -9.21
C LEU A 252 4.25 17.49 -9.05
N LEU A 253 3.16 16.80 -9.38
CA LEU A 253 1.80 17.31 -9.24
C LEU A 253 1.48 17.59 -7.77
N LEU A 254 1.74 16.66 -6.87
CA LEU A 254 1.49 16.83 -5.43
C LEU A 254 2.32 17.99 -4.87
N ASP A 255 3.59 18.11 -5.27
CA ASP A 255 4.45 19.22 -4.86
C ASP A 255 3.96 20.56 -5.39
N THR A 256 3.51 20.61 -6.64
CA THR A 256 2.95 21.80 -7.29
C THR A 256 1.64 22.21 -6.60
N MET A 257 0.72 21.26 -6.40
CA MET A 257 -0.54 21.50 -5.69
C MET A 257 -0.28 22.03 -4.27
N ARG A 258 0.67 21.43 -3.55
CA ARG A 258 1.03 21.87 -2.21
C ARG A 258 1.55 23.32 -2.20
N LYS A 259 2.38 23.69 -3.18
CA LYS A 259 2.96 25.05 -3.31
C LYS A 259 1.93 26.09 -3.72
N PHE A 260 1.07 25.78 -4.69
CA PHE A 260 0.18 26.78 -5.31
C PHE A 260 -1.25 26.78 -4.75
N ARG A 261 -1.79 25.63 -4.35
CA ARG A 261 -3.17 25.47 -3.84
C ARG A 261 -3.23 25.19 -2.33
N GLY A 262 -2.08 25.00 -1.69
CA GLY A 262 -1.97 24.74 -0.26
C GLY A 262 -2.35 23.31 0.13
N PHE A 263 -2.15 23.00 1.42
CA PHE A 263 -2.29 21.65 1.95
C PHE A 263 -3.71 21.08 1.86
N GLU A 264 -4.75 21.92 1.98
CA GLU A 264 -6.14 21.48 1.97
C GLU A 264 -6.59 20.97 0.58
N ALA A 265 -6.16 21.65 -0.49
CA ALA A 265 -6.44 21.20 -1.84
C ALA A 265 -5.69 19.91 -2.17
N THR A 266 -4.43 19.80 -1.74
CA THR A 266 -3.65 18.57 -1.88
C THR A 266 -4.28 17.41 -1.09
N SER A 267 -4.73 17.63 0.14
CA SER A 267 -5.38 16.58 0.93
C SER A 267 -6.71 16.13 0.32
N ARG A 268 -7.50 17.07 -0.25
CA ARG A 268 -8.74 16.73 -0.98
C ARG A 268 -8.44 15.86 -2.21
N TYR A 269 -7.40 16.20 -2.96
CA TYR A 269 -6.96 15.39 -4.10
C TYR A 269 -6.53 13.99 -3.67
N ILE A 270 -5.68 13.87 -2.64
CA ILE A 270 -5.26 12.57 -2.10
C ILE A 270 -6.46 11.76 -1.61
N LYS A 271 -7.42 12.41 -0.94
CA LYS A 271 -8.66 11.77 -0.50
C LYS A 271 -9.44 11.19 -1.68
N GLY A 272 -9.62 11.97 -2.76
CA GLY A 272 -10.31 11.52 -3.96
C GLY A 272 -9.59 10.39 -4.69
N THR A 273 -8.26 10.35 -4.67
CA THR A 273 -7.46 9.20 -5.16
C THR A 273 -7.75 7.95 -4.34
N LEU A 274 -7.75 8.06 -3.01
CA LEU A 274 -8.01 6.94 -2.11
C LEU A 274 -9.46 6.43 -2.26
N GLU A 275 -10.46 7.31 -2.32
CA GLU A 275 -11.87 6.96 -2.48
C GLU A 275 -12.13 6.14 -3.76
N LYS A 276 -11.35 6.35 -4.83
CA LYS A 276 -11.48 5.60 -6.09
C LYS A 276 -10.84 4.21 -6.08
N SER A 277 -10.14 3.85 -5.00
CA SER A 277 -9.49 2.55 -4.85
C SER A 277 -10.28 1.64 -3.92
N SER A 278 -10.14 0.32 -4.08
CA SER A 278 -10.81 -0.67 -3.23
C SER A 278 -9.90 -1.11 -2.07
N ILE A 279 -8.60 -1.15 -2.32
CA ILE A 279 -7.56 -1.65 -1.42
C ILE A 279 -6.39 -0.67 -1.40
N ALA A 280 -5.78 -0.41 -0.26
CA ALA A 280 -4.43 0.19 -0.21
C ALA A 280 -3.44 -0.75 0.45
N ILE A 281 -2.25 -0.84 -0.12
CA ILE A 281 -1.14 -1.62 0.42
C ILE A 281 0.03 -0.67 0.69
N THR A 282 0.51 -0.69 1.92
CA THR A 282 1.70 0.06 2.35
C THR A 282 2.66 -0.87 3.08
N ASN A 283 3.93 -0.75 2.73
CA ASN A 283 5.01 -1.50 3.35
C ASN A 283 6.05 -0.55 3.96
N MET A 284 6.60 -0.95 5.11
CA MET A 284 7.75 -0.32 5.72
C MET A 284 8.72 -1.41 6.17
N ILE A 285 9.99 -1.31 5.83
CA ILE A 285 10.97 -2.21 6.41
C ILE A 285 11.26 -1.75 7.84
N GLY A 286 11.10 -2.64 8.82
CA GLY A 286 11.35 -2.34 10.23
C GLY A 286 12.64 -2.99 10.76
N PRO A 287 12.90 -2.89 12.08
CA PRO A 287 14.19 -3.24 12.67
C PRO A 287 14.59 -4.70 12.44
N ILE A 288 15.82 -4.90 11.97
CA ILE A 288 16.41 -6.24 11.83
C ILE A 288 16.91 -6.75 13.19
N GLU A 289 17.37 -5.83 14.03
CA GLU A 289 17.89 -6.13 15.36
C GLU A 289 16.79 -6.10 16.44
N LYS A 290 17.06 -6.82 17.53
CA LYS A 290 16.21 -6.79 18.72
C LYS A 290 16.17 -5.38 19.29
N PHE A 291 14.97 -4.83 19.41
CA PHE A 291 14.74 -3.56 20.07
C PHE A 291 14.17 -3.78 21.47
N SER A 292 14.53 -2.91 22.42
CA SER A 292 13.93 -2.88 23.74
C SER A 292 13.46 -1.48 24.10
N MET A 293 12.30 -1.41 24.73
CA MET A 293 11.64 -0.20 25.14
C MET A 293 11.62 -0.16 26.67
N ALA A 294 12.35 0.77 27.28
CA ALA A 294 12.53 0.84 28.75
C ALA A 294 13.00 -0.49 29.37
N ASN A 295 14.02 -1.11 28.77
CA ASN A 295 14.57 -2.43 29.13
C ASN A 295 13.60 -3.60 28.99
N HIS A 296 12.44 -3.41 28.37
CA HIS A 296 11.54 -4.50 27.99
C HIS A 296 11.74 -4.83 26.51
N PRO A 297 12.11 -6.08 26.16
CA PRO A 297 12.28 -6.47 24.76
C PRO A 297 10.95 -6.35 24.03
N VAL A 298 10.96 -5.70 22.87
CA VAL A 298 9.78 -5.62 22.00
C VAL A 298 9.66 -6.92 21.23
N SER A 299 8.51 -7.58 21.37
CA SER A 299 8.23 -8.86 20.71
C SER A 299 7.81 -8.69 19.26
N ASP A 300 7.16 -7.57 18.93
CA ASP A 300 6.45 -7.41 17.67
C ASP A 300 6.25 -5.92 17.32
N PHE A 301 6.21 -5.62 16.03
CA PHE A 301 5.93 -4.29 15.48
C PHE A 301 4.85 -4.39 14.40
N TYR A 302 3.87 -3.50 14.48
CA TYR A 302 2.89 -3.26 13.43
C TYR A 302 2.33 -1.84 13.58
N TYR A 303 1.71 -1.34 12.52
CA TYR A 303 1.05 -0.04 12.49
C TYR A 303 -0.28 -0.19 11.76
N ILE A 304 -1.16 0.79 11.93
CA ILE A 304 -2.45 0.86 11.26
C ILE A 304 -2.63 2.31 10.82
N VAL A 305 -3.24 2.50 9.65
CA VAL A 305 -3.59 3.83 9.14
C VAL A 305 -5.08 4.08 9.44
N GLY A 306 -5.36 5.01 10.34
CA GLY A 306 -6.73 5.44 10.66
C GLY A 306 -7.24 6.54 9.74
N GLY A 307 -8.56 6.61 9.54
CA GLY A 307 -9.21 7.68 8.77
C GLY A 307 -8.99 7.60 7.25
N CYS A 308 -8.62 6.42 6.74
CA CYS A 308 -8.49 6.20 5.31
C CYS A 308 -9.87 5.86 4.71
N PRO A 309 -10.32 6.51 3.62
CA PRO A 309 -11.63 6.25 3.01
C PRO A 309 -11.60 4.98 2.14
N LEU A 310 -11.18 3.86 2.72
CA LEU A 310 -10.98 2.58 2.06
C LEU A 310 -11.62 1.45 2.83
N SER A 311 -12.18 0.49 2.10
CA SER A 311 -12.84 -0.72 2.59
C SER A 311 -11.84 -1.69 3.22
N LEU A 312 -10.67 -1.79 2.60
CA LEU A 312 -9.56 -2.64 3.03
C LEU A 312 -8.24 -1.84 2.98
N VAL A 313 -7.54 -1.79 4.11
CA VAL A 313 -6.18 -1.24 4.20
C VAL A 313 -5.24 -2.33 4.69
N VAL A 314 -4.16 -2.56 3.95
CA VAL A 314 -3.11 -3.52 4.27
C VAL A 314 -1.84 -2.77 4.63
N THR A 315 -1.34 -3.02 5.83
CA THR A 315 -0.14 -2.39 6.38
C THR A 315 0.86 -3.46 6.72
N MET A 316 2.11 -3.27 6.31
CA MET A 316 3.15 -4.29 6.44
C MET A 316 4.39 -3.69 7.07
N VAL A 317 4.93 -4.37 8.08
CA VAL A 317 6.23 -4.03 8.65
C VAL A 317 7.04 -5.28 8.95
N SER A 318 8.31 -5.27 8.56
CA SER A 318 9.24 -6.34 8.93
C SER A 318 9.86 -6.11 10.30
N TYR A 319 10.05 -7.17 11.07
CA TYR A 319 10.79 -7.13 12.32
C TYR A 319 11.44 -8.49 12.58
N MET A 320 12.76 -8.49 12.83
CA MET A 320 13.53 -9.70 13.20
C MET A 320 13.26 -10.93 12.31
N GLY A 321 13.35 -10.79 10.99
CA GLY A 321 13.16 -11.91 10.06
C GLY A 321 11.69 -12.30 9.82
N LYS A 322 10.73 -11.56 10.37
CA LYS A 322 9.29 -11.78 10.17
C LYS A 322 8.67 -10.57 9.49
N LEU A 323 7.69 -10.82 8.62
CA LEU A 323 6.86 -9.78 8.03
C LEU A 323 5.49 -9.82 8.70
N ASN A 324 5.15 -8.75 9.42
CA ASN A 324 3.82 -8.60 10.00
C ASN A 324 2.93 -7.86 9.02
N VAL A 325 1.83 -8.49 8.64
CA VAL A 325 0.83 -7.94 7.74
C VAL A 325 -0.45 -7.74 8.54
N VAL A 326 -0.96 -6.52 8.52
CA VAL A 326 -2.16 -6.13 9.23
C VAL A 326 -3.21 -5.68 8.23
N PHE A 327 -4.37 -6.32 8.30
CA PHE A 327 -5.56 -6.03 7.52
C PHE A 327 -6.53 -5.23 8.38
N ALA A 328 -6.81 -3.99 7.99
CA ALA A 328 -7.89 -3.19 8.53
C ALA A 328 -9.07 -3.25 7.56
N THR A 329 -10.07 -4.04 7.91
CA THR A 329 -11.25 -4.36 7.09
C THR A 329 -12.47 -3.59 7.58
N GLU A 330 -13.40 -3.30 6.69
CA GLU A 330 -14.67 -2.70 7.07
C GLU A 330 -15.56 -3.64 7.88
N LYS A 331 -15.95 -3.20 9.08
CA LYS A 331 -16.77 -4.00 9.98
C LYS A 331 -18.16 -4.21 9.38
N GLY A 332 -18.54 -5.47 9.22
CA GLY A 332 -19.87 -5.87 8.74
C GLY A 332 -19.97 -6.05 7.22
N LEU A 333 -18.95 -5.60 6.47
CA LEU A 333 -18.85 -5.84 5.02
C LEU A 333 -17.91 -7.01 4.72
N ILE A 334 -16.68 -6.98 5.26
CA ILE A 334 -15.66 -7.99 4.99
C ILE A 334 -15.59 -8.97 6.16
N ASP A 335 -15.88 -10.24 5.88
CA ASP A 335 -15.66 -11.32 6.84
C ASP A 335 -14.15 -11.52 7.01
N THR A 336 -13.65 -11.04 8.14
CA THR A 336 -12.21 -10.92 8.37
C THR A 336 -11.54 -12.28 8.60
N GLU A 337 -12.25 -13.26 9.17
CA GLU A 337 -11.71 -14.60 9.38
C GLU A 337 -11.65 -15.37 8.06
N LYS A 338 -12.69 -15.25 7.22
CA LYS A 338 -12.66 -15.82 5.86
C LYS A 338 -11.57 -15.16 5.02
N TYR A 339 -11.48 -13.84 5.03
CA TYR A 339 -10.45 -13.11 4.29
C TYR A 339 -9.04 -13.56 4.71
N LYS A 340 -8.78 -13.65 6.02
CA LYS A 340 -7.52 -14.18 6.57
C LYS A 340 -7.24 -15.60 6.08
N SER A 341 -8.25 -16.48 6.10
CA SER A 341 -8.11 -17.86 5.62
C SER A 341 -7.76 -17.92 4.13
N CYS A 342 -8.34 -17.04 3.30
CA CYS A 342 -8.03 -16.98 1.87
C CYS A 342 -6.58 -16.54 1.62
N ILE A 343 -6.08 -15.55 2.39
CA ILE A 343 -4.69 -15.10 2.30
C ILE A 343 -3.73 -16.21 2.75
N GLU A 344 -4.04 -16.93 3.84
CA GLU A 344 -3.24 -18.07 4.30
C GLU A 344 -3.21 -19.17 3.23
N SER A 345 -4.36 -19.52 2.64
CA SER A 345 -4.42 -20.50 1.57
C SER A 345 -3.58 -20.08 0.35
N ALA A 346 -3.66 -18.82 -0.07
CA ALA A 346 -2.84 -18.29 -1.15
C ALA A 346 -1.34 -18.45 -0.85
N PHE A 347 -0.91 -18.06 0.36
CA PHE A 347 0.49 -18.21 0.78
C PHE A 347 0.96 -19.67 0.75
N GLN A 348 0.16 -20.58 1.31
CA GLN A 348 0.49 -22.01 1.33
C GLN A 348 0.52 -22.64 -0.07
N MET A 349 -0.38 -22.22 -0.97
CA MET A 349 -0.36 -22.66 -2.37
C MET A 349 0.92 -22.20 -3.07
N THR A 350 1.29 -20.92 -2.92
CA THR A 350 2.53 -20.36 -3.49
C THR A 350 3.77 -21.09 -2.99
N LEU A 351 3.85 -21.33 -1.68
CA LEU A 351 5.01 -21.99 -1.07
C LEU A 351 5.16 -23.43 -1.62
N LYS A 352 4.06 -24.19 -1.67
CA LYS A 352 4.07 -25.54 -2.25
C LYS A 352 4.47 -25.56 -3.72
N ALA A 353 3.94 -24.63 -4.52
CA ALA A 353 4.31 -24.52 -5.93
C ALA A 353 5.81 -24.20 -6.11
N THR A 354 6.36 -23.36 -5.22
CA THR A 354 7.79 -23.04 -5.19
C THR A 354 8.61 -24.30 -4.92
N ASP A 355 8.26 -25.06 -3.87
CA ASP A 355 8.96 -26.29 -3.51
C ASP A 355 8.97 -27.32 -4.65
N HIS A 356 7.85 -27.45 -5.39
CA HIS A 356 7.74 -28.35 -6.55
C HIS A 356 8.50 -27.90 -7.79
N SER A 357 8.79 -26.61 -7.93
CA SER A 357 9.55 -26.06 -9.08
C SER A 357 11.07 -26.19 -8.91
N VAL A 358 11.55 -26.37 -7.68
CA VAL A 358 12.97 -26.50 -7.33
C VAL A 358 13.42 -27.98 -7.32
N SER A 359 12.47 -28.90 -7.18
CA SER A 359 12.66 -30.36 -7.29
C SER A 359 12.60 -30.85 -8.73
#